data_AF-A0A7C1PLX1-F1
#
_entry.id   AF-A0A7C1PLX1-F1
#
_cell.length_a   1.000
_cell.length_b   1.000
_cell.length_c   1.000
_cell.angle_alpha   90.00
_cell.angle_beta   90.00
_cell.angle_gamma   90.00
#
_symmetry.space_group_name_H-M   'P 1'
#
loop_
_entity.id
_entity.type
_entity.pdbx_description
1 polymer ?
#
loop_
_entity_poly.entity_id
_entity_poly.type
_entity_poly.pdbx_seq_one_letter_code
_entity_poly.pdbx_strand_id
1 'polypeptide(L)'
;MRKIFGILVLISLICFFVQVGVPRDVDAKQFAEHTPAGKAGLVAASVVSSAVYLPFKAAYAVLGGITSGLTYGVTLAKESETANRIAVKSFTGDWYIHPNILTSEEELNFSGPDDVFP
;
A
#
# COMPACT_ATOMS: atom_id res chain seq x y z
N MET A 1 -0.04 -20.71 25.78
CA MET A 1 -0.96 -20.90 24.63
C MET A 1 -2.34 -20.27 24.84
N ARG A 2 -3.05 -20.52 25.96
CA ARG A 2 -4.39 -19.94 26.25
C ARG A 2 -4.48 -18.40 26.18
N LYS A 3 -3.45 -17.69 26.65
CA LYS A 3 -3.39 -16.21 26.62
C LYS A 3 -3.20 -15.65 25.20
N ILE A 4 -2.40 -16.33 24.37
CA ILE A 4 -2.13 -15.95 22.98
C ILE A 4 -3.41 -16.12 22.15
N PHE A 5 -4.15 -17.22 22.37
CA PHE A 5 -5.43 -17.45 21.73
C PHE A 5 -6.46 -16.37 22.08
N GLY A 6 -6.55 -15.96 23.35
CA GLY A 6 -7.42 -14.87 23.77
C GLY A 6 -7.08 -13.52 23.11
N ILE A 7 -5.78 -13.21 22.96
CA ILE A 7 -5.31 -11.99 22.28
C ILE A 7 -5.68 -12.02 20.79
N LEU A 8 -5.49 -13.15 20.11
CA LEU A 8 -5.84 -13.28 18.69
C LEU A 8 -7.35 -13.14 18.44
N VAL A 9 -8.18 -13.71 19.32
CA VAL A 9 -9.65 -13.57 19.25
C VAL A 9 -10.06 -12.12 19.47
N LEU A 10 -9.44 -11.42 20.44
CA LEU A 10 -9.71 -10.01 20.69
C LEU A 10 -9.33 -9.12 19.49
N ILE A 11 -8.16 -9.37 18.88
CA ILE A 11 -7.71 -8.66 17.67
C ILE A 11 -8.70 -8.89 16.52
N SER A 12 -9.12 -10.14 16.30
CA SER A 12 -10.10 -10.49 15.27
C SER A 12 -11.45 -9.79 15.49
N LEU A 13 -11.93 -9.72 16.74
CA LEU A 13 -13.16 -9.00 17.11
C LEU A 13 -13.05 -7.50 16.86
N ILE A 14 -11.91 -6.89 17.21
CA ILE A 14 -11.65 -5.46 16.94
C ILE A 14 -11.65 -5.21 15.42
N CYS A 15 -10.98 -6.05 14.63
CA CYS A 15 -10.99 -5.94 13.18
C CYS A 15 -12.42 -6.07 12.60
N PHE A 16 -13.24 -6.97 13.13
CA PHE A 16 -14.63 -7.13 12.71
C PHE A 16 -15.49 -5.90 13.01
N PHE A 17 -15.35 -5.31 14.21
CA PHE A 17 -16.09 -4.10 14.59
C PHE A 17 -15.67 -2.86 13.78
N VAL A 18 -14.40 -2.76 13.37
CA VAL A 18 -13.92 -1.70 12.49
C VAL A 18 -14.59 -1.74 11.10
N GLN A 19 -15.00 -2.93 10.63
CA GLN A 19 -15.64 -3.09 9.32
C GLN A 19 -17.15 -2.75 9.32
N VAL A 20 -17.84 -2.91 10.45
CA VAL A 20 -19.30 -2.71 10.55
C VAL A 20 -19.69 -1.24 10.70
N GLY A 21 -18.74 -0.36 11.07
CA GLY A 21 -19.00 1.04 11.39
C GLY A 21 -18.88 2.05 10.24
N VAL A 22 -18.55 1.62 9.01
CA VAL A 22 -18.38 2.54 7.88
C VAL A 22 -19.71 2.66 7.10
N PRO A 23 -20.34 3.84 7.04
CA PRO A 23 -21.53 4.06 6.22
C PRO A 23 -21.23 3.70 4.76
N ARG A 24 -22.10 2.89 4.14
CA ARG A 24 -21.90 2.36 2.77
C ARG A 24 -22.34 3.32 1.66
N ASP A 25 -22.98 4.43 2.02
CA ASP A 25 -23.46 5.47 1.10
C ASP A 25 -22.70 6.78 1.31
N VAL A 26 -21.40 6.77 0.99
CA VAL A 26 -20.63 8.00 0.84
C VAL A 26 -20.68 8.38 -0.63
N ASP A 27 -21.43 9.43 -0.94
CA ASP A 27 -21.27 10.19 -2.18
C ASP A 27 -19.82 10.72 -2.19
N ALA A 28 -18.91 9.95 -2.80
CA ALA A 28 -17.47 10.19 -2.73
C ALA A 28 -17.13 11.38 -3.62
N LYS A 29 -17.30 12.59 -3.05
CA LYS A 29 -16.88 13.83 -3.71
C LYS A 29 -15.40 13.79 -4.00
N GLN A 30 -15.05 14.20 -5.21
CA GLN A 30 -13.69 14.41 -5.66
C GLN A 30 -12.92 15.31 -4.68
N PHE A 31 -11.64 15.04 -4.44
CA PHE A 31 -10.78 15.92 -3.63
C PHE A 31 -10.92 17.40 -4.03
N ALA A 32 -11.01 17.69 -5.34
CA ALA A 32 -11.15 19.04 -5.87
C ALA A 32 -12.47 19.73 -5.47
N GLU A 33 -13.53 18.97 -5.24
CA GLU A 33 -14.89 19.45 -4.92
C GLU A 33 -15.11 19.70 -3.42
N HIS A 34 -14.17 19.28 -2.56
CA HIS A 34 -14.27 19.54 -1.12
C HIS A 34 -14.08 21.01 -0.78
N THR A 35 -14.75 21.45 0.29
CA THR A 35 -14.53 22.76 0.91
C THR A 35 -13.08 22.89 1.39
N PRO A 36 -12.56 24.12 1.64
CA PRO A 36 -11.20 24.28 2.16
C PRO A 36 -10.91 23.47 3.43
N ALA A 37 -11.89 23.37 4.34
CA ALA A 37 -11.79 22.56 5.55
C ALA A 37 -11.74 21.04 5.24
N GLY A 38 -12.58 20.57 4.29
CA GLY A 38 -12.56 19.17 3.85
C GLY A 38 -11.23 18.77 3.20
N LYS A 39 -10.67 19.65 2.35
CA LYS A 39 -9.35 19.46 1.74
C LYS A 39 -8.25 19.36 2.78
N ALA A 40 -8.26 20.25 3.79
CA ALA A 40 -7.30 20.19 4.89
C ALA A 40 -7.40 18.87 5.68
N GLY A 41 -8.61 18.38 5.93
CA GLY A 41 -8.84 17.09 6.57
C GLY A 41 -8.29 15.92 5.74
N LEU A 42 -8.53 15.90 4.43
CA LEU A 42 -8.03 14.87 3.52
C LEU A 42 -6.50 14.89 3.39
N VAL A 43 -5.88 16.07 3.37
CA VAL A 43 -4.41 16.20 3.39
C VAL A 43 -3.85 15.67 4.72
N ALA A 44 -4.45 16.02 5.86
CA ALA A 44 -4.01 15.49 7.15
C ALA A 44 -4.13 13.96 7.21
N ALA A 45 -5.25 13.41 6.73
CA ALA A 45 -5.47 11.97 6.64
C ALA A 45 -4.46 11.29 5.70
N SER A 46 -4.14 11.92 4.55
CA SER A 46 -3.13 11.48 3.60
C SER A 46 -1.75 11.38 4.25
N VAL A 47 -1.33 12.41 5.00
CA VAL A 47 -0.04 12.43 5.71
C VAL A 47 0.04 11.31 6.75
N VAL A 48 -0.98 11.19 7.61
CA VAL A 48 -1.01 10.15 8.66
C VAL A 48 -1.01 8.75 8.04
N SER A 49 -1.82 8.53 7.01
CA SER A 49 -1.89 7.24 6.32
C SER A 49 -0.56 6.90 5.63
N SER A 50 0.07 7.89 4.98
CA SER A 50 1.39 7.74 4.36
C SER A 50 2.47 7.40 5.38
N ALA A 51 2.46 8.03 6.56
CA ALA A 51 3.43 7.76 7.62
C ALA A 51 3.37 6.30 8.11
N VAL A 52 2.16 5.72 8.17
CA VAL A 52 1.97 4.31 8.51
C VAL A 52 2.31 3.40 7.34
N TYR A 53 1.92 3.77 6.11
CA TYR A 53 2.13 2.99 4.89
C TYR A 53 3.60 2.86 4.48
N LEU A 54 4.37 3.95 4.56
CA LEU A 54 5.72 4.04 4.02
C LEU A 54 6.67 2.99 4.59
N PRO A 55 6.71 2.71 5.91
CA PRO A 55 7.53 1.62 6.46
C PRO A 55 7.25 0.25 5.83
N PHE A 56 5.99 -0.08 5.55
CA PHE A 56 5.62 -1.35 4.91
C PHE A 56 6.06 -1.38 3.45
N LYS A 57 5.85 -0.29 2.72
CA LYS A 57 6.31 -0.14 1.34
C LYS A 57 7.83 -0.23 1.24
N ALA A 58 8.55 0.40 2.16
CA ALA A 58 10.01 0.33 2.24
C ALA A 58 10.49 -1.10 2.53
N ALA A 59 9.86 -1.80 3.47
CA ALA A 59 10.18 -3.20 3.74
C ALA A 59 9.96 -4.08 2.50
N TYR A 60 8.85 -3.89 1.78
CA TYR A 60 8.57 -4.59 0.53
C TYR A 60 9.63 -4.31 -0.54
N ALA A 61 10.02 -3.04 -0.73
CA ALA A 61 11.06 -2.64 -1.67
C ALA A 61 12.43 -3.29 -1.34
N VAL A 62 12.81 -3.31 -0.06
CA VAL A 62 14.07 -3.94 0.39
C VAL A 62 14.06 -5.44 0.13
N LEU A 63 12.98 -6.15 0.49
CA LEU A 63 12.84 -7.58 0.24
C LEU A 63 12.84 -7.89 -1.26
N GLY A 64 12.18 -7.06 -2.06
CA GLY A 64 12.19 -7.14 -3.51
C GLY A 64 13.56 -6.95 -4.12
N GLY A 65 14.33 -5.95 -3.66
CA GLY A 65 15.70 -5.72 -4.09
C GLY A 65 16.64 -6.89 -3.78
N ILE A 66 16.53 -7.47 -2.58
CA ILE A 66 17.28 -8.68 -2.20
C ILE A 66 16.89 -9.84 -3.13
N THR A 67 15.59 -10.07 -3.34
CA THR A 67 15.09 -11.17 -4.19
C THR A 67 15.52 -11.00 -5.65
N SER A 68 15.48 -9.78 -6.17
CA SER A 68 15.96 -9.43 -7.51
C SER A 68 17.46 -9.71 -7.65
N GLY A 69 18.28 -9.24 -6.71
CA GLY A 69 19.72 -9.47 -6.70
C GLY A 69 20.09 -10.95 -6.61
N LEU A 70 19.39 -11.72 -5.76
CA LEU A 70 19.55 -13.17 -5.68
C LEU A 70 19.18 -13.86 -6.99
N THR A 71 18.06 -13.48 -7.61
CA THR A 71 17.61 -14.02 -8.90
C THR A 71 18.67 -13.77 -9.97
N TYR A 72 19.18 -12.54 -10.06
CA TYR A 72 20.23 -12.18 -11.02
C TYR A 72 21.52 -12.96 -10.77
N GLY A 73 21.98 -13.03 -9.52
CA GLY A 73 23.25 -13.66 -9.15
C GLY A 73 23.25 -15.18 -9.28
N VAL A 74 22.22 -15.85 -8.74
CA VAL A 74 22.11 -17.33 -8.76
C VAL A 74 21.94 -17.86 -10.18
N THR A 75 21.27 -17.12 -11.05
CA THR A 75 21.04 -17.52 -12.44
C THR A 75 22.19 -17.12 -13.36
N LEU A 76 23.28 -16.53 -12.82
CA LEU A 76 24.41 -16.01 -13.60
C LEU A 76 23.94 -15.09 -14.73
N ALA A 77 23.04 -14.16 -14.40
CA ALA A 77 22.42 -13.19 -15.31
C ALA A 77 21.51 -13.79 -16.42
N LYS A 78 21.28 -15.11 -16.45
CA LYS A 78 20.36 -15.72 -17.45
C LYS A 78 18.92 -15.26 -17.28
N GLU A 79 18.50 -14.99 -16.04
CA GLU A 79 17.16 -14.51 -15.69
C GLU A 79 17.17 -13.01 -15.34
N SER A 80 17.94 -12.22 -16.11
CA SER A 80 18.07 -10.77 -15.87
C SER A 80 16.74 -10.02 -16.02
N GLU A 81 15.90 -10.41 -16.98
CA GLU A 81 14.58 -9.83 -17.17
C GLU A 81 13.66 -10.11 -15.98
N THR A 82 13.67 -11.34 -15.46
CA THR A 82 12.91 -11.73 -14.27
C THR A 82 13.39 -10.94 -13.04
N ALA A 83 14.70 -10.82 -12.85
CA ALA A 83 15.28 -10.01 -11.78
C ALA A 83 14.87 -8.53 -11.90
N ASN A 84 14.90 -7.96 -13.11
CA ASN A 84 14.46 -6.59 -13.36
C ASN A 84 12.97 -6.40 -13.05
N ARG A 85 12.11 -7.33 -13.48
CA ARG A 85 10.67 -7.29 -13.20
C ARG A 85 10.38 -7.27 -11.70
N ILE A 86 11.11 -8.08 -10.91
CA ILE A 86 11.00 -8.08 -9.45
C ILE A 86 11.40 -6.71 -8.89
N ALA A 87 12.50 -6.12 -9.35
CA ALA A 87 12.96 -4.80 -8.90
C ALA A 87 11.94 -3.70 -9.25
N VAL A 88 11.49 -3.63 -10.50
CA VAL A 88 10.50 -2.64 -10.96
C VAL A 88 9.23 -2.75 -10.13
N LYS A 89 8.65 -3.94 -9.97
CA LYS A 89 7.46 -4.14 -9.13
C LYS A 89 7.64 -3.67 -7.69
N SER A 90 8.83 -3.87 -7.13
CA SER A 90 9.08 -3.61 -5.71
C SER A 90 9.39 -2.14 -5.41
N PHE A 91 10.12 -1.47 -6.31
CA PHE A 91 10.56 -0.08 -6.13
C PHE A 91 9.61 0.96 -6.73
N THR A 92 8.72 0.58 -7.64
CA THR A 92 7.74 1.49 -8.26
C THR A 92 6.33 1.31 -7.68
N GLY A 93 5.34 2.00 -8.23
CA GLY A 93 4.02 2.20 -7.63
C GLY A 93 4.01 3.37 -6.64
N ASP A 94 2.95 3.47 -5.86
CA ASP A 94 2.72 4.62 -4.98
C ASP A 94 3.56 4.53 -3.70
N TRP A 95 4.27 5.61 -3.40
CA TRP A 95 5.12 5.74 -2.20
C TRP A 95 4.47 6.54 -1.07
N TYR A 96 3.35 7.18 -1.36
CA TYR A 96 2.55 7.92 -0.39
C TYR A 96 1.07 7.81 -0.79
N ILE A 97 0.18 8.03 0.17
CA ILE A 97 -1.26 7.98 -0.04
C ILE A 97 -1.75 9.35 -0.44
N HIS A 98 -2.01 9.59 -1.73
CA HIS A 98 -2.57 10.85 -2.22
C HIS A 98 -4.03 11.04 -1.74
N PRO A 99 -4.52 12.27 -1.52
CA PRO A 99 -5.92 12.51 -1.14
C PRO A 99 -6.95 11.89 -2.09
N ASN A 100 -6.66 11.83 -3.39
CA ASN A 100 -7.56 11.20 -4.38
C ASN A 100 -7.77 9.70 -4.13
N ILE A 101 -6.78 9.01 -3.54
CA ILE A 101 -6.90 7.61 -3.14
C ILE A 101 -7.88 7.47 -1.97
N LEU A 102 -7.87 8.44 -1.04
CA LEU A 102 -8.81 8.45 0.10
C LEU A 102 -10.24 8.76 -0.31
N THR A 103 -10.44 9.45 -1.44
CA THR A 103 -11.76 9.72 -2.04
C THR A 103 -12.15 8.68 -3.09
N SER A 104 -11.39 7.59 -3.24
CA SER A 104 -11.65 6.51 -4.22
C SER A 104 -11.67 6.97 -5.69
N GLU A 105 -11.00 8.08 -5.99
CA GLU A 105 -10.83 8.54 -7.38
C GLU A 105 -9.63 7.90 -8.06
N GLU A 106 -8.62 7.57 -7.27
CA GLU A 106 -7.42 6.86 -7.72
C GLU A 106 -7.31 5.56 -6.91
N GLU A 107 -6.90 4.48 -7.59
CA GLU A 107 -6.56 3.23 -6.92
C GLU A 107 -5.16 3.32 -6.32
N LEU A 108 -4.98 2.72 -5.14
CA LEU A 108 -3.66 2.59 -4.53
C LEU A 108 -2.86 1.48 -5.21
N ASN A 109 -1.76 1.83 -5.88
CA ASN A 109 -0.87 0.88 -6.54
C ASN A 109 0.31 0.51 -5.63
N PHE A 110 0.13 -0.54 -4.81
CA PHE A 110 1.19 -0.99 -3.91
C PHE A 110 2.41 -1.58 -4.61
N SER A 111 2.24 -2.20 -5.77
CA SER A 111 3.36 -2.66 -6.60
C SER A 111 3.42 -1.89 -7.90
N GLY A 112 4.60 -1.87 -8.50
CA GLY A 112 4.78 -1.43 -9.87
C GLY A 112 3.93 -2.19 -10.88
N PRO A 113 3.74 -1.60 -12.07
CA PRO A 113 2.97 -2.21 -13.15
C PRO A 113 3.57 -3.53 -13.65
N ASP A 114 2.73 -4.35 -14.28
CA ASP A 114 3.09 -5.67 -14.82
C ASP A 114 3.84 -5.56 -16.17
N ASP A 115 3.56 -4.51 -16.92
CA ASP A 115 4.14 -4.18 -18.20
C ASP A 115 5.44 -3.38 -18.04
N VAL A 116 6.55 -4.08 -18.23
CA VAL A 116 7.87 -3.47 -18.39
C VAL A 116 8.00 -3.13 -19.87
N PHE A 117 7.87 -1.86 -20.27
CA PHE A 117 8.32 -1.46 -21.60
C PHE A 117 9.85 -1.65 -21.69
N PRO A 118 10.36 -2.24 -22.80
CA PRO A 118 11.77 -2.60 -22.96
C PRO A 118 12.72 -1.39 -22.94
#